data_AF-A0A9D7EE16-F1
#
_entry.id   AF-A0A9D7EE16-F1
#
_cell.length_a   1.000
_cell.length_b   1.000
_cell.length_c   1.000
_cell.angle_alpha   90.00
_cell.angle_beta   90.00
_cell.angle_gamma   90.00
#
_symmetry.space_group_name_H-M   'P 1'
#
loop_
_entity.id
_entity.type
_entity.pdbx_description
1 polymer ?
#
loop_
_entity_poly.entity_id
_entity_poly.type
_entity_poly.pdbx_seq_one_letter_code
_entity_poly.pdbx_strand_id
1 'polypeptide(L)'
;MVTRSYAKWRTASLVGIHVLFIAHFIHWKLKGRTLAPLEFNEVLYTIHQGIVTAGFILMALVMVATLIFGRFFCSWGCHILALQDAAGWLLDKLRVKRQPIRSRTLIWLPLVVMFYLFIWPQILRIWHGTGSPDVHMVEAGASRWSSFITDDLWRNLPPPGVAVLTFFVCGFLIVYLLGSRGFCFQACPYGALFGIADQLAPGRIVLAKDCTQCGLCTKACSSDILVHRELAVHGMVTNPRCLKDLDCIAACPENAVRFGFRKPPLFRGGHPMGAYRGRYSLSLGEDLFMLGFFIPGMLVYRGLYDAIPFLLAVALSLCTAYLLVVGYRLVRQGTLRMRGLLLKMDHGLRPAGIGFAGALLIVLLFLGHSAYVQYHTQVGRQLFRSVAVGDVDDGSLELAIRHYEQALSTGLLTTVDREQELASLYLLREIDHPRNDY
;
A
#
# COMPACT_ATOMS: atom_id res chain seq x y z
N MET A 1 -23.72 -17.53 -20.62
CA MET A 1 -23.74 -16.95 -19.26
C MET A 1 -24.15 -15.50 -19.38
N VAL A 2 -25.32 -15.14 -18.85
CA VAL A 2 -25.80 -13.75 -18.82
C VAL A 2 -24.91 -12.98 -17.85
N THR A 3 -23.82 -12.36 -18.34
CA THR A 3 -23.09 -11.38 -17.54
C THR A 3 -24.01 -10.18 -17.37
N ARG A 4 -24.65 -10.06 -16.20
CA ARG A 4 -25.38 -8.85 -15.80
C ARG A 4 -24.48 -7.61 -16.02
N SER A 5 -25.07 -6.47 -16.38
CA SER A 5 -24.35 -5.29 -16.86
C SER A 5 -23.32 -4.71 -15.88
N TYR A 6 -23.41 -5.02 -14.58
CA TYR A 6 -22.54 -4.49 -13.54
C TYR A 6 -21.05 -4.67 -13.81
N ALA A 7 -20.60 -5.84 -14.29
CA ALA A 7 -19.19 -6.06 -14.60
C ALA A 7 -18.69 -5.15 -15.73
N LYS A 8 -19.53 -4.88 -16.74
CA LYS A 8 -19.20 -3.97 -17.85
C LYS A 8 -19.13 -2.52 -17.36
N TRP A 9 -20.12 -2.08 -16.59
CA TRP A 9 -20.14 -0.73 -16.01
C TRP A 9 -18.97 -0.49 -15.05
N ARG A 10 -18.63 -1.48 -14.23
CA ARG A 10 -17.49 -1.42 -13.32
C ARG A 10 -16.18 -1.29 -14.08
N THR A 11 -16.00 -2.11 -15.11
CA THR A 11 -14.82 -2.03 -15.99
C THR A 11 -14.74 -0.67 -16.68
N ALA A 12 -15.86 -0.18 -17.22
CA ALA A 12 -15.93 1.14 -17.84
C ALA A 12 -15.58 2.26 -16.86
N SER A 13 -16.05 2.20 -15.61
CA SER A 13 -15.71 3.15 -14.55
C SER A 13 -14.20 3.16 -14.26
N LEU A 14 -13.61 1.97 -14.04
CA LEU A 14 -12.19 1.84 -13.71
C LEU A 14 -11.26 2.27 -14.87
N VAL A 15 -11.63 1.94 -16.10
CA VAL A 15 -10.92 2.41 -17.31
C VAL A 15 -11.10 3.92 -17.47
N GLY A 16 -12.32 4.43 -17.25
CA GLY A 16 -12.64 5.85 -17.32
C GLY A 16 -11.74 6.69 -16.41
N ILE A 17 -11.40 6.21 -15.22
CA ILE A 17 -10.51 6.92 -14.29
C ILE A 17 -9.09 7.06 -14.83
N HIS A 18 -8.56 6.04 -15.51
CA HIS A 18 -7.25 6.12 -16.15
C HIS A 18 -7.28 7.05 -17.37
N VAL A 19 -8.39 7.02 -18.13
CA VAL A 19 -8.61 7.97 -19.23
C VAL A 19 -8.66 9.41 -18.70
N LEU A 20 -9.33 9.64 -17.56
CA LEU A 20 -9.35 10.96 -16.91
C LEU A 20 -7.96 11.41 -16.45
N PHE A 21 -7.12 10.51 -15.92
CA PHE A 21 -5.73 10.84 -15.58
C PHE A 21 -4.92 11.26 -16.82
N ILE A 22 -5.06 10.52 -17.92
CA ILE A 22 -4.39 10.84 -19.19
C ILE A 22 -4.91 12.19 -19.72
N ALA A 23 -6.22 12.41 -19.73
CA ALA A 23 -6.82 13.66 -20.18
C ALA A 23 -6.37 14.85 -19.33
N HIS A 24 -6.30 14.67 -18.01
CA HIS A 24 -5.80 15.68 -17.07
C HIS A 24 -4.33 16.02 -17.32
N PHE A 25 -3.48 15.00 -17.57
CA PHE A 25 -2.08 15.20 -17.91
C PHE A 25 -1.90 15.92 -19.26
N ILE A 26 -2.68 15.54 -20.27
CA ILE A 26 -2.69 16.22 -21.58
C ILE A 26 -3.13 17.68 -21.41
N HIS A 27 -4.19 17.94 -20.62
CA HIS A 27 -4.68 19.29 -20.34
C HIS A 27 -3.58 20.17 -19.72
N TRP A 28 -2.87 19.67 -18.70
CA TRP A 28 -1.73 20.37 -18.11
C TRP A 28 -0.65 20.68 -19.14
N LYS A 29 -0.26 19.70 -19.96
CA LYS A 29 0.78 19.88 -20.99
C LYS A 29 0.38 20.93 -22.04
N LEU A 30 -0.91 21.09 -22.31
CA LEU A 30 -1.43 22.07 -23.28
C LEU A 30 -1.65 23.47 -22.70
N LYS A 31 -2.04 23.57 -21.42
CA LYS A 31 -2.44 24.84 -20.79
C LYS A 31 -1.41 25.42 -19.82
N GLY A 32 -0.39 24.65 -19.44
CA GLY A 32 0.63 25.05 -18.46
C GLY A 32 0.11 25.18 -17.01
N ARG A 33 -1.20 25.09 -16.79
CA ARG A 33 -1.85 25.13 -15.47
C ARG A 33 -2.94 24.07 -15.40
N THR A 34 -3.09 23.42 -14.25
CA THR A 34 -4.12 22.39 -14.05
C THR A 34 -4.54 22.28 -12.58
N LEU A 35 -5.63 21.55 -12.31
CA LEU A 35 -6.02 21.21 -10.95
C LEU A 35 -4.89 20.40 -10.27
N ALA A 36 -4.58 20.70 -9.01
CA ALA A 36 -3.58 19.96 -8.26
C ALA A 36 -3.89 18.44 -8.20
N PRO A 37 -2.86 17.58 -8.05
CA PRO A 37 -3.04 16.14 -7.96
C PRO A 37 -4.10 15.73 -6.93
N LEU A 38 -5.06 14.91 -7.35
CA LEU A 38 -6.10 14.41 -6.46
C LEU A 38 -5.60 13.20 -5.66
N GLU A 39 -4.65 13.45 -4.75
CA GLU A 39 -4.07 12.41 -3.91
C GLU A 39 -4.72 12.33 -2.54
N PHE A 40 -5.02 11.11 -2.12
CA PHE A 40 -5.54 10.84 -0.78
C PHE A 40 -4.57 11.24 0.33
N ASN A 41 -3.27 11.26 0.04
CA ASN A 41 -2.23 11.64 1.00
C ASN A 41 -2.24 13.13 1.33
N GLU A 42 -2.89 13.97 0.51
CA GLU A 42 -2.97 15.40 0.81
C GLU A 42 -3.78 15.72 2.06
N VAL A 43 -4.62 14.79 2.52
CA VAL A 43 -5.29 14.87 3.83
C VAL A 43 -4.27 15.10 4.96
N LEU A 44 -3.03 14.60 4.81
CA LEU A 44 -1.96 14.83 5.77
C LEU A 44 -1.51 16.29 5.79
N TYR A 45 -1.55 17.02 4.68
CA TYR A 45 -1.29 18.46 4.68
C TYR A 45 -2.36 19.22 5.45
N THR A 46 -3.63 18.82 5.36
CA THR A 46 -4.69 19.42 6.17
C THR A 46 -4.51 19.10 7.64
N ILE A 47 -4.27 17.83 7.97
CA ILE A 47 -4.10 17.35 9.35
C ILE A 47 -2.82 17.91 9.99
N HIS A 48 -1.76 18.15 9.21
CA HIS A 48 -0.48 18.63 9.73
C HIS A 48 -0.31 20.16 9.62
N GLN A 49 -0.80 20.80 8.58
CA GLN A 49 -0.52 22.22 8.32
C GLN A 49 -1.79 23.08 8.35
N GLY A 50 -2.97 22.48 8.55
CA GLY A 50 -4.25 23.20 8.52
C GLY A 50 -4.69 23.57 7.10
N ILE A 51 -4.02 23.08 6.06
CA ILE A 51 -4.28 23.53 4.68
C ILE A 51 -5.35 22.67 4.01
N VAL A 52 -6.44 23.29 3.58
CA VAL A 52 -7.48 22.59 2.81
C VAL A 52 -7.05 22.47 1.34
N THR A 53 -6.87 21.25 0.86
CA THR A 53 -6.44 20.95 -0.51
C THR A 53 -7.54 20.27 -1.34
N ALA A 54 -7.32 20.14 -2.65
CA ALA A 54 -8.22 19.40 -3.54
C ALA A 54 -8.35 17.91 -3.14
N GLY A 55 -7.23 17.29 -2.75
CA GLY A 55 -7.20 15.91 -2.25
C GLY A 55 -7.98 15.72 -0.95
N PHE A 56 -7.97 16.71 -0.04
CA PHE A 56 -8.80 16.68 1.17
C PHE A 56 -10.30 16.67 0.84
N ILE A 57 -10.74 17.54 -0.08
CA ILE A 57 -12.15 17.58 -0.50
C ILE A 57 -12.56 16.23 -1.12
N LEU A 58 -11.72 15.67 -2.00
CA LEU A 58 -11.96 14.35 -2.57
C LEU A 58 -12.06 13.28 -1.48
N MET A 59 -11.14 13.26 -0.52
CA MET A 59 -11.15 12.32 0.60
C MET A 59 -12.43 12.44 1.43
N ALA A 60 -12.85 13.67 1.76
CA ALA A 60 -14.08 13.92 2.50
C ALA A 60 -15.33 13.41 1.74
N LEU A 61 -15.42 13.70 0.44
CA LEU A 61 -16.50 13.20 -0.43
C LEU A 61 -16.51 11.66 -0.49
N VAL A 62 -15.35 11.05 -0.66
CA VAL A 62 -15.21 9.58 -0.68
C VAL A 62 -15.55 8.97 0.67
N MET A 63 -15.17 9.62 1.78
CA MET A 63 -15.52 9.18 3.12
C MET A 63 -17.04 9.23 3.35
N VAL A 64 -17.70 10.33 3.01
CA VAL A 64 -19.16 10.47 3.09
C VAL A 64 -19.86 9.43 2.22
N ALA A 65 -19.39 9.25 0.97
CA ALA A 65 -19.90 8.20 0.09
C ALA A 65 -19.69 6.81 0.71
N THR A 66 -18.56 6.59 1.39
CA THR A 66 -18.26 5.32 2.08
C THR A 66 -19.17 5.10 3.27
N LEU A 67 -19.52 6.13 4.03
CA LEU A 67 -20.47 6.03 5.14
C LEU A 67 -21.90 5.73 4.69
N ILE A 68 -22.24 6.00 3.42
CA ILE A 68 -23.59 5.73 2.87
C ILE A 68 -23.61 4.38 2.13
N PHE A 69 -22.71 4.22 1.16
CA PHE A 69 -22.69 3.08 0.23
C PHE A 69 -21.70 1.98 0.65
N GLY A 70 -20.91 2.20 1.70
CA GLY A 70 -19.79 1.33 2.09
C GLY A 70 -18.57 1.51 1.19
N ARG A 71 -17.63 0.55 1.19
CA ARG A 71 -16.37 0.56 0.40
C ARG A 71 -16.52 0.53 -1.13
N PHE A 72 -17.60 1.07 -1.67
CA PHE A 72 -17.90 1.15 -3.10
C PHE A 72 -16.79 1.86 -3.88
N PHE A 73 -16.23 2.95 -3.35
CA PHE A 73 -15.14 3.68 -4.01
C PHE A 73 -13.92 2.78 -4.28
N CYS A 74 -13.54 1.91 -3.34
CA CYS A 74 -12.43 0.99 -3.56
C CYS A 74 -12.63 0.16 -4.84
N SER A 75 -13.86 -0.22 -5.16
CA SER A 75 -14.19 -1.11 -6.28
C SER A 75 -14.45 -0.42 -7.61
N TRP A 76 -14.94 0.83 -7.58
CA TRP A 76 -15.40 1.56 -8.75
C TRP A 76 -14.57 2.81 -9.07
N GLY A 77 -13.81 3.30 -8.09
CA GLY A 77 -13.08 4.58 -8.09
C GLY A 77 -11.56 4.48 -7.89
N CYS A 78 -11.06 3.37 -7.34
CA CYS A 78 -9.65 3.24 -7.00
C CYS A 78 -8.81 2.78 -8.19
N HIS A 79 -7.89 3.62 -8.65
CA HIS A 79 -6.96 3.30 -9.74
C HIS A 79 -6.05 2.11 -9.39
N ILE A 80 -5.63 1.97 -8.13
CA ILE A 80 -4.83 0.81 -7.67
C ILE A 80 -5.62 -0.50 -7.77
N LEU A 81 -6.94 -0.47 -7.54
CA LEU A 81 -7.74 -1.68 -7.71
C LEU A 81 -7.92 -2.05 -9.19
N ALA A 82 -8.07 -1.05 -10.08
CA ALA A 82 -8.10 -1.33 -11.51
C ALA A 82 -6.86 -2.10 -11.98
N LEU A 83 -5.68 -1.72 -11.47
CA LEU A 83 -4.42 -2.41 -11.74
C LEU A 83 -4.42 -3.83 -11.17
N GLN A 84 -4.93 -4.03 -9.95
CA GLN A 84 -5.03 -5.36 -9.35
C GLN A 84 -6.00 -6.28 -10.10
N ASP A 85 -7.10 -5.74 -10.61
CA ASP A 85 -8.05 -6.47 -11.45
C ASP A 85 -7.46 -6.81 -12.82
N ALA A 86 -6.72 -5.87 -13.43
CA ALA A 86 -5.99 -6.11 -14.68
C ALA A 86 -4.91 -7.19 -14.50
N ALA A 87 -4.15 -7.15 -13.41
CA ALA A 87 -3.21 -8.19 -13.03
C ALA A 87 -3.91 -9.53 -12.80
N GLY A 88 -5.06 -9.51 -12.12
CA GLY A 88 -5.90 -10.69 -11.92
C GLY A 88 -6.34 -11.33 -13.24
N TRP A 89 -6.85 -10.52 -14.17
CA TRP A 89 -7.25 -10.96 -15.50
C TRP A 89 -6.07 -11.54 -16.30
N LEU A 90 -4.90 -10.89 -16.24
CA LEU A 90 -3.69 -11.37 -16.90
C LEU A 90 -3.24 -12.72 -16.34
N LEU A 91 -3.24 -12.89 -15.02
CA LEU A 91 -2.89 -14.16 -14.37
C LEU A 91 -3.87 -15.28 -14.71
N ASP A 92 -5.17 -14.97 -14.82
CA ASP A 92 -6.18 -15.93 -15.27
C ASP A 92 -5.94 -16.37 -16.71
N LYS A 93 -5.57 -15.44 -17.60
CA LYS A 93 -5.20 -15.72 -19.00
C LYS A 93 -3.96 -16.61 -19.08
N LEU A 94 -2.99 -16.39 -18.20
CA LEU A 94 -1.78 -17.21 -18.06
C LEU A 94 -2.01 -18.52 -17.27
N ARG A 95 -3.25 -18.81 -16.85
CA ARG A 95 -3.63 -19.99 -16.05
C ARG A 95 -2.84 -20.13 -14.73
N VAL A 96 -2.36 -19.01 -14.18
CA VAL A 96 -1.65 -18.97 -12.91
C VAL A 96 -2.66 -18.92 -11.77
N LYS A 97 -2.65 -19.94 -10.90
CA LYS A 97 -3.56 -19.96 -9.74
C LYS A 97 -3.14 -18.90 -8.71
N ARG A 98 -4.06 -18.00 -8.38
CA ARG A 98 -3.93 -17.06 -7.27
C ARG A 98 -4.29 -17.77 -5.97
N GLN A 99 -3.49 -17.57 -4.92
CA GLN A 99 -3.75 -18.16 -3.60
C GLN A 99 -3.82 -17.02 -2.58
N PRO A 100 -5.03 -16.65 -2.11
CA PRO A 100 -5.17 -15.60 -1.11
C PRO A 100 -4.54 -16.04 0.20
N ILE A 101 -3.72 -15.16 0.78
CA ILE A 101 -3.08 -15.40 2.06
C ILE A 101 -3.96 -14.82 3.17
N ARG A 102 -4.15 -15.61 4.23
CA ARG A 102 -4.85 -15.23 5.45
C ARG A 102 -3.92 -15.42 6.63
N SER A 103 -3.28 -14.33 7.02
CA SER A 103 -2.42 -14.23 8.20
C SER A 103 -3.19 -13.64 9.38
N ARG A 104 -2.84 -14.05 10.61
CA ARG A 104 -3.38 -13.49 11.85
C ARG A 104 -2.76 -12.14 12.19
N THR A 105 -1.51 -11.92 11.81
CA THR A 105 -0.74 -10.72 12.16
C THR A 105 -0.97 -9.61 11.14
N LEU A 106 -0.94 -9.92 9.84
CA LEU A 106 -1.06 -8.90 8.80
C LEU A 106 -2.45 -8.24 8.71
N ILE A 107 -3.49 -8.82 9.32
CA ILE A 107 -4.80 -8.15 9.39
C ILE A 107 -4.74 -6.82 10.14
N TRP A 108 -3.81 -6.69 11.09
CA TRP A 108 -3.59 -5.48 11.88
C TRP A 108 -2.66 -4.49 11.19
N LEU A 109 -1.89 -4.92 10.19
CA LEU A 109 -0.89 -4.08 9.56
C LEU A 109 -1.47 -2.80 8.92
N PRO A 110 -2.56 -2.85 8.13
CA PRO A 110 -3.19 -1.61 7.63
C PRO A 110 -3.63 -0.66 8.73
N LEU A 111 -4.07 -1.17 9.88
CA LEU A 111 -4.47 -0.35 11.04
C LEU A 111 -3.26 0.29 11.71
N VAL A 112 -2.16 -0.44 11.87
CA VAL A 112 -0.89 0.09 12.40
C VAL A 112 -0.35 1.17 11.47
N VAL A 113 -0.39 0.93 10.16
CA VAL A 113 0.03 1.92 9.14
C VAL A 113 -0.86 3.16 9.19
N MET A 114 -2.18 2.99 9.30
CA MET A 114 -3.11 4.10 9.46
C MET A 114 -2.82 4.87 10.77
N PHE A 115 -2.59 4.18 11.88
CA PHE A 115 -2.22 4.83 13.15
C PHE A 115 -0.93 5.65 13.00
N TYR A 116 0.10 5.07 12.38
CA TYR A 116 1.38 5.73 12.15
C TYR A 116 1.27 6.98 11.26
N LEU A 117 0.45 6.94 10.20
CA LEU A 117 0.32 8.07 9.28
C LEU A 117 -0.58 9.19 9.82
N PHE A 118 -1.70 8.83 10.47
CA PHE A 118 -2.75 9.80 10.81
C PHE A 118 -2.72 10.24 12.28
N ILE A 119 -2.49 9.29 13.20
CA ILE A 119 -2.69 9.51 14.64
C ILE A 119 -1.37 9.86 15.32
N TRP A 120 -0.30 9.12 15.00
CA TRP A 120 1.01 9.28 15.63
C TRP A 120 1.59 10.71 15.56
N PRO A 121 1.56 11.41 14.41
CA PRO A 121 2.12 12.76 14.36
C PRO A 121 1.29 13.77 15.18
N GLN A 122 0.00 13.50 15.39
CA GLN A 122 -0.86 14.33 16.24
C GLN A 122 -0.52 14.14 17.73
N ILE A 123 -0.22 12.90 18.13
CA ILE A 123 0.29 12.61 19.48
C ILE A 123 1.61 13.35 19.73
N LEU A 124 2.55 13.29 18.79
CA LEU A 124 3.84 13.99 18.91
C LEU A 124 3.68 15.51 19.02
N ARG A 125 2.73 16.10 18.29
CA ARG A 125 2.43 17.54 18.37
C ARG A 125 1.91 17.96 19.72
N ILE A 126 0.94 17.21 20.24
CA ILE A 126 0.36 17.46 21.56
C ILE A 126 1.46 17.32 22.63
N TRP A 127 2.32 16.31 22.50
CA TRP A 127 3.45 16.11 23.41
C TRP A 127 4.45 17.29 23.38
N HIS A 128 4.79 17.79 22.18
CA HIS A 128 5.77 18.87 22.02
C HIS A 128 5.16 20.26 22.25
N GLY A 129 3.89 20.37 22.65
CA GLY A 129 3.22 21.64 22.92
C GLY A 129 2.98 22.51 21.68
N THR A 130 3.15 21.96 20.47
CA THR A 130 2.79 22.68 19.24
C THR A 130 1.28 22.72 19.12
N GLY A 131 0.67 23.91 19.19
CA GLY A 131 -0.78 24.10 19.09
C GLY A 131 -1.40 23.56 17.79
N SER A 132 -2.73 23.48 17.73
CA SER A 132 -3.42 23.07 16.50
C SER A 132 -3.19 24.10 15.40
N PRO A 133 -2.81 23.69 14.17
CA PRO A 133 -2.64 24.65 13.07
C PRO A 133 -3.98 25.28 12.72
N ASP A 134 -3.99 26.60 12.53
CA ASP A 134 -5.17 27.31 12.06
C ASP A 134 -5.55 26.82 10.65
N VAL A 135 -6.83 26.49 10.49
CA VAL A 135 -7.34 26.01 9.20
C VAL A 135 -7.41 27.18 8.24
N HIS A 136 -6.62 27.12 7.17
CA HIS A 136 -6.58 28.16 6.15
C HIS A 136 -6.64 27.55 4.75
N MET A 137 -7.30 28.29 3.85
CA MET A 137 -7.33 27.95 2.43
C MET A 137 -6.23 28.74 1.73
N VAL A 138 -5.36 28.06 0.99
CA VAL A 138 -4.32 28.73 0.20
C VAL A 138 -4.92 29.18 -1.12
N GLU A 139 -4.80 30.48 -1.42
CA GLU A 139 -5.31 31.08 -2.66
C GLU A 139 -4.73 30.40 -3.90
N ALA A 140 -5.59 30.21 -4.91
CA ALA A 140 -5.22 29.62 -6.18
C ALA A 140 -4.13 30.48 -6.87
N GLY A 141 -2.99 29.88 -7.19
CA GLY A 141 -1.89 30.56 -7.90
C GLY A 141 -0.72 31.02 -7.03
N ALA A 142 -0.79 30.92 -5.70
CA ALA A 142 0.43 30.97 -4.89
C ALA A 142 1.24 29.69 -5.16
N SER A 143 2.52 29.83 -5.53
CA SER A 143 3.46 28.74 -5.87
C SER A 143 3.84 27.84 -4.68
N ARG A 144 2.88 27.53 -3.80
CA ARG A 144 3.00 26.65 -2.64
C ARG A 144 2.40 25.28 -2.95
N TRP A 145 2.94 24.27 -2.28
CA TRP A 145 2.64 22.83 -2.37
C TRP A 145 1.15 22.44 -2.20
N SER A 146 0.28 23.37 -1.84
CA SER A 146 -1.08 23.14 -1.33
C SER A 146 -2.14 23.98 -2.03
N SER A 147 -1.82 24.60 -3.17
CA SER A 147 -2.78 25.34 -3.98
C SER A 147 -3.72 24.40 -4.73
N PHE A 148 -4.95 24.86 -5.02
CA PHE A 148 -5.94 24.09 -5.80
C PHE A 148 -5.57 23.96 -7.29
N ILE A 149 -4.74 24.89 -7.79
CA ILE A 149 -4.26 24.94 -9.17
C ILE A 149 -2.74 24.98 -9.13
N THR A 150 -2.09 24.11 -9.87
CA THR A 150 -0.62 24.06 -9.99
C THR A 150 -0.17 24.28 -11.43
N ASP A 151 0.96 24.96 -11.55
CA ASP A 151 1.71 25.13 -12.81
C ASP A 151 2.72 23.98 -12.99
N ASP A 152 3.12 23.33 -11.90
CA ASP A 152 4.02 22.18 -11.88
C ASP A 152 3.32 20.95 -11.28
N LEU A 153 2.75 20.13 -12.17
CA LEU A 153 2.07 18.89 -11.79
C LEU A 153 3.07 17.83 -11.29
N TRP A 154 4.31 17.85 -11.79
CA TRP A 154 5.30 16.80 -11.55
C TRP A 154 5.94 16.90 -10.17
N ARG A 155 5.95 18.09 -9.57
CA ARG A 155 6.47 18.36 -8.23
C ARG A 155 5.96 17.41 -7.13
N ASN A 156 4.70 16.99 -7.19
CA ASN A 156 4.08 16.15 -6.16
C ASN A 156 4.04 14.65 -6.55
N LEU A 157 4.41 14.32 -7.79
CA LEU A 157 4.35 12.95 -8.30
C LEU A 157 5.72 12.25 -8.12
N PRO A 158 5.73 10.95 -7.76
CA PRO A 158 6.97 10.19 -7.73
C PRO A 158 7.67 10.22 -9.09
N PRO A 159 9.01 10.14 -9.13
CA PRO A 159 9.75 10.00 -10.38
C PRO A 159 9.18 8.87 -11.25
N PRO A 160 9.16 9.00 -12.59
CA PRO A 160 8.50 8.03 -13.46
C PRO A 160 8.89 6.57 -13.21
N GLY A 161 10.18 6.31 -12.96
CA GLY A 161 10.68 4.96 -12.64
C GLY A 161 10.09 4.39 -11.34
N VAL A 162 9.98 5.22 -10.30
CA VAL A 162 9.37 4.86 -9.02
C VAL A 162 7.87 4.66 -9.17
N ALA A 163 7.19 5.49 -9.96
CA ALA A 163 5.76 5.34 -10.23
C ALA A 163 5.46 4.01 -10.93
N VAL A 164 6.23 3.66 -11.97
CA VAL A 164 6.11 2.37 -12.67
C VAL A 164 6.38 1.21 -11.71
N LEU A 165 7.44 1.30 -10.90
CA LEU A 165 7.74 0.28 -9.89
C LEU A 165 6.60 0.16 -8.86
N THR A 166 6.02 1.27 -8.42
CA THR A 166 4.91 1.30 -7.47
C THR A 166 3.68 0.61 -8.06
N PHE A 167 3.31 0.92 -9.29
CA PHE A 167 2.19 0.27 -9.96
C PHE A 167 2.45 -1.21 -10.21
N PHE A 168 3.67 -1.58 -10.57
CA PHE A 168 4.04 -2.99 -10.72
C PHE A 168 3.96 -3.75 -9.39
N VAL A 169 4.51 -3.21 -8.31
CA VAL A 169 4.56 -3.90 -7.01
C VAL A 169 3.17 -3.96 -6.38
N CYS A 170 2.46 -2.84 -6.29
CA CYS A 170 1.14 -2.75 -5.65
C CYS A 170 0.02 -3.38 -6.51
N GLY A 171 0.14 -3.33 -7.84
CA GLY A 171 -0.84 -3.84 -8.79
C GLY A 171 -0.61 -5.30 -9.17
N PHE A 172 0.59 -5.66 -9.61
CA PHE A 172 0.89 -6.99 -10.15
C PHE A 172 1.56 -7.91 -9.13
N LEU A 173 2.71 -7.51 -8.55
CA LEU A 173 3.52 -8.38 -7.70
C LEU A 173 2.75 -8.83 -6.45
N ILE A 174 2.06 -7.90 -5.78
CA ILE A 174 1.22 -8.25 -4.62
C ILE A 174 0.08 -9.18 -5.02
N VAL A 175 -0.57 -8.99 -6.17
CA VAL A 175 -1.66 -9.89 -6.59
C VAL A 175 -1.13 -11.27 -6.92
N TYR A 176 0.03 -11.34 -7.56
CA TYR A 176 0.74 -12.58 -7.81
C TYR A 176 1.09 -13.27 -6.49
N LEU A 177 1.64 -12.54 -5.52
CA LEU A 177 2.15 -13.11 -4.28
C LEU A 177 1.08 -13.45 -3.23
N LEU A 178 0.23 -12.47 -2.90
CA LEU A 178 -0.70 -12.47 -1.76
C LEU A 178 -2.15 -12.76 -2.17
N GLY A 179 -2.44 -12.82 -3.48
CA GLY A 179 -3.77 -13.09 -4.03
C GLY A 179 -4.53 -11.83 -4.42
N SER A 180 -5.76 -12.02 -4.93
CA SER A 180 -6.62 -10.93 -5.37
C SER A 180 -6.89 -9.94 -4.24
N ARG A 181 -6.80 -8.63 -4.54
CA ARG A 181 -7.06 -7.55 -3.59
C ARG A 181 -6.09 -7.52 -2.39
N GLY A 182 -4.94 -8.18 -2.49
CA GLY A 182 -3.94 -8.30 -1.41
C GLY A 182 -3.49 -6.94 -0.86
N PHE A 183 -3.24 -5.96 -1.73
CA PHE A 183 -2.80 -4.63 -1.30
C PHE A 183 -3.87 -3.92 -0.46
N CYS A 184 -5.14 -4.02 -0.86
CA CYS A 184 -6.27 -3.38 -0.19
C CYS A 184 -6.56 -3.93 1.20
N PHE A 185 -6.14 -5.17 1.49
CA PHE A 185 -6.38 -5.83 2.77
C PHE A 185 -5.15 -5.93 3.67
N GLN A 186 -3.95 -5.87 3.10
CA GLN A 186 -2.71 -6.12 3.85
C GLN A 186 -1.80 -4.89 3.92
N ALA A 187 -1.93 -3.92 3.01
CA ALA A 187 -1.00 -2.78 2.93
C ALA A 187 -1.68 -1.40 3.00
N CYS A 188 -2.86 -1.24 2.40
CA CYS A 188 -3.47 0.06 2.17
C CYS A 188 -4.09 0.66 3.46
N PRO A 189 -3.60 1.81 3.98
CA PRO A 189 -4.18 2.45 5.16
C PRO A 189 -5.61 2.95 4.92
N TYR A 190 -5.86 3.52 3.74
CA TYR A 190 -7.20 3.95 3.33
C TYR A 190 -8.17 2.77 3.24
N GLY A 191 -7.65 1.58 2.90
CA GLY A 191 -8.42 0.35 2.93
C GLY A 191 -8.90 -0.01 4.34
N ALA A 192 -8.07 0.21 5.36
CA ALA A 192 -8.41 0.02 6.77
C ALA A 192 -9.46 1.04 7.22
N LEU A 193 -9.20 2.32 6.95
CA LEU A 193 -10.08 3.44 7.29
C LEU A 193 -11.48 3.25 6.68
N PHE A 194 -11.54 2.98 5.37
CA PHE A 194 -12.81 2.70 4.69
C PHE A 194 -13.43 1.38 5.16
N GLY A 195 -12.65 0.42 5.64
CA GLY A 195 -13.13 -0.81 6.26
C GLY A 195 -13.87 -0.58 7.58
N ILE A 196 -13.39 0.36 8.39
CA ILE A 196 -14.06 0.79 9.62
C ILE A 196 -15.32 1.59 9.28
N ALA A 197 -15.20 2.60 8.41
CA ALA A 197 -16.35 3.39 7.94
C ALA A 197 -17.41 2.49 7.30
N ASP A 198 -16.98 1.42 6.61
CA ASP A 198 -17.89 0.43 6.04
C ASP A 198 -18.81 -0.11 7.09
N GLN A 199 -18.36 -0.45 8.30
CA GLN A 199 -19.18 -1.07 9.35
C GLN A 199 -20.30 -0.17 9.88
N LEU A 200 -20.17 1.15 9.69
CA LEU A 200 -21.21 2.14 9.96
C LEU A 200 -22.16 2.33 8.77
N ALA A 201 -21.78 1.88 7.57
CA ALA A 201 -22.55 2.13 6.37
C ALA A 201 -23.81 1.24 6.26
N PRO A 202 -24.97 1.82 5.89
CA PRO A 202 -26.21 1.10 5.67
C PRO A 202 -26.28 0.39 4.31
N GLY A 203 -25.54 0.88 3.29
CA GLY A 203 -25.47 0.25 1.97
C GLY A 203 -24.80 -1.12 2.02
N ARG A 204 -25.53 -2.18 1.67
CA ARG A 204 -25.10 -3.58 1.83
C ARG A 204 -25.53 -4.45 0.66
N ILE A 205 -24.84 -5.59 0.55
CA ILE A 205 -25.28 -6.72 -0.27
C ILE A 205 -26.16 -7.59 0.63
N VAL A 206 -27.43 -7.73 0.25
CA VAL A 206 -28.48 -8.30 1.10
C VAL A 206 -29.21 -9.41 0.38
N LEU A 207 -29.75 -10.34 1.16
CA LEU A 207 -30.66 -11.36 0.68
C LEU A 207 -32.04 -10.73 0.43
N ALA A 208 -32.52 -10.85 -0.81
CA ALA A 208 -33.72 -10.21 -1.34
C ALA A 208 -34.93 -11.14 -1.36
N LYS A 209 -34.66 -12.39 -1.69
CA LYS A 209 -35.58 -13.48 -2.02
C LYS A 209 -34.96 -14.77 -1.47
N ASP A 210 -35.70 -15.86 -1.58
CA ASP A 210 -35.21 -17.18 -1.20
C ASP A 210 -33.97 -17.56 -2.02
N CYS A 211 -33.00 -18.17 -1.36
CA CYS A 211 -31.73 -18.58 -1.95
C CYS A 211 -31.49 -20.05 -1.66
N THR A 212 -31.20 -20.80 -2.71
CA THR A 212 -30.89 -22.25 -2.64
C THR A 212 -29.50 -22.58 -2.08
N GLN A 213 -28.72 -21.56 -1.67
CA GLN A 213 -27.36 -21.73 -1.17
C GLN A 213 -26.38 -22.41 -2.17
N CYS A 214 -26.58 -22.21 -3.48
CA CYS A 214 -25.73 -22.80 -4.53
C CYS A 214 -24.23 -22.42 -4.52
N GLY A 215 -23.82 -21.41 -3.73
CA GLY A 215 -22.40 -21.05 -3.55
C GLY A 215 -21.73 -20.30 -4.71
N LEU A 216 -22.41 -20.06 -5.83
CA LEU A 216 -21.86 -19.33 -7.00
C LEU A 216 -21.38 -17.91 -6.65
N CYS A 217 -22.08 -17.23 -5.74
CA CYS A 217 -21.70 -15.91 -5.24
C CYS A 217 -20.35 -15.91 -4.52
N THR A 218 -20.01 -17.00 -3.82
CA THR A 218 -18.70 -17.18 -3.16
C THR A 218 -17.61 -17.45 -4.18
N LYS A 219 -17.88 -18.28 -5.19
CA LYS A 219 -16.92 -18.54 -6.28
C LYS A 219 -16.59 -17.26 -7.07
N ALA A 220 -17.57 -16.37 -7.26
CA ALA A 220 -17.38 -15.10 -7.94
C ALA A 220 -16.69 -14.03 -7.08
N CYS A 221 -16.57 -14.21 -5.76
CA CYS A 221 -16.06 -13.18 -4.87
C CYS A 221 -14.53 -13.05 -4.94
N SER A 222 -14.05 -11.98 -5.55
CA SER A 222 -12.63 -11.65 -5.66
C SER A 222 -11.97 -11.30 -4.30
N SER A 223 -12.76 -11.01 -3.27
CA SER A 223 -12.27 -10.79 -1.89
C SER A 223 -12.14 -12.08 -1.07
N ASP A 224 -12.40 -13.25 -1.67
CA ASP A 224 -12.34 -14.55 -0.99
C ASP A 224 -13.22 -14.60 0.28
N ILE A 225 -14.47 -14.15 0.13
CA ILE A 225 -15.49 -14.16 1.20
C ILE A 225 -16.44 -15.33 0.94
N LEU A 226 -16.84 -16.05 1.99
CA LEU A 226 -17.91 -17.04 1.92
C LEU A 226 -19.28 -16.35 1.89
N VAL A 227 -19.55 -15.61 0.81
CA VAL A 227 -20.77 -14.81 0.61
C VAL A 227 -22.06 -15.60 0.87
N HIS A 228 -22.20 -16.83 0.37
CA HIS A 228 -23.41 -17.64 0.60
C HIS A 228 -23.68 -17.84 2.10
N ARG A 229 -22.63 -18.16 2.87
CA ARG A 229 -22.71 -18.37 4.32
C ARG A 229 -23.06 -17.08 5.06
N GLU A 230 -22.47 -15.95 4.68
CA GLU A 230 -22.81 -14.66 5.30
C GLU A 230 -24.27 -14.27 5.03
N LEU A 231 -24.75 -14.49 3.81
CA LEU A 231 -26.15 -14.28 3.47
C LEU A 231 -27.09 -15.22 4.25
N ALA A 232 -26.70 -16.49 4.45
CA ALA A 232 -27.50 -17.45 5.20
C ALA A 232 -27.59 -17.10 6.70
N VAL A 233 -26.46 -16.72 7.31
CA VAL A 233 -26.39 -16.49 8.77
C VAL A 233 -26.88 -15.09 9.14
N HIS A 234 -26.55 -14.07 8.34
CA HIS A 234 -26.80 -12.66 8.69
C HIS A 234 -27.83 -11.97 7.79
N GLY A 235 -28.31 -12.63 6.73
CA GLY A 235 -29.18 -12.01 5.72
C GLY A 235 -28.48 -10.92 4.87
N MET A 236 -27.19 -10.67 5.10
CA MET A 236 -26.38 -9.66 4.42
C MET A 236 -24.88 -9.96 4.57
N VAL A 237 -24.07 -9.42 3.67
CA VAL A 237 -22.61 -9.50 3.75
C VAL A 237 -22.09 -8.48 4.76
N THR A 238 -21.55 -8.95 5.88
CA THR A 238 -21.05 -8.12 7.01
C THR A 238 -19.53 -7.99 7.02
N ASN A 239 -18.82 -8.81 6.24
CA ASN A 239 -17.35 -8.82 6.22
C ASN A 239 -16.76 -7.47 5.84
N PRO A 240 -15.82 -6.91 6.64
CA PRO A 240 -15.14 -5.65 6.29
C PRO A 240 -14.27 -5.77 5.02
N ARG A 241 -13.93 -6.98 4.57
CA ARG A 241 -13.21 -7.22 3.30
C ARG A 241 -14.09 -7.06 2.05
N CYS A 242 -15.40 -6.90 2.21
CA CYS A 242 -16.29 -6.70 1.06
C CYS A 242 -16.06 -5.32 0.43
N LEU A 243 -15.52 -5.29 -0.79
CA LEU A 243 -15.31 -4.04 -1.55
C LEU A 243 -16.55 -3.60 -2.34
N LYS A 244 -17.65 -4.37 -2.29
CA LYS A 244 -18.90 -4.07 -3.01
C LYS A 244 -18.70 -3.89 -4.52
N ASP A 245 -17.96 -4.82 -5.13
CA ASP A 245 -17.84 -4.99 -6.59
C ASP A 245 -19.14 -5.44 -7.26
N LEU A 246 -20.05 -6.04 -6.50
CA LEU A 246 -21.35 -6.56 -6.95
C LEU A 246 -21.21 -7.78 -7.88
N ASP A 247 -20.04 -8.42 -7.93
CA ASP A 247 -19.80 -9.63 -8.72
C ASP A 247 -20.71 -10.79 -8.25
N CYS A 248 -20.96 -10.86 -6.94
CA CYS A 248 -21.87 -11.85 -6.36
C CYS A 248 -23.34 -11.64 -6.76
N ILE A 249 -23.76 -10.39 -7.02
CA ILE A 249 -25.10 -10.08 -7.54
C ILE A 249 -25.15 -10.47 -9.02
N ALA A 250 -24.09 -10.20 -9.77
CA ALA A 250 -24.02 -10.54 -11.19
C ALA A 250 -24.01 -12.07 -11.43
N ALA A 251 -23.39 -12.83 -10.52
CA ALA A 251 -23.28 -14.29 -10.61
C ALA A 251 -24.49 -15.08 -10.10
N CYS A 252 -25.44 -14.45 -9.41
CA CYS A 252 -26.58 -15.13 -8.81
C CYS A 252 -27.65 -15.50 -9.86
N PRO A 253 -27.93 -16.79 -10.13
CA PRO A 253 -28.91 -17.20 -11.14
C PRO A 253 -30.36 -16.91 -10.73
N GLU A 254 -30.66 -16.98 -9.43
CA GLU A 254 -31.99 -16.79 -8.85
C GLU A 254 -32.34 -15.33 -8.61
N ASN A 255 -31.38 -14.41 -8.82
CA ASN A 255 -31.53 -13.00 -8.50
C ASN A 255 -31.91 -12.75 -7.02
N ALA A 256 -31.52 -13.67 -6.13
CA ALA A 256 -31.80 -13.62 -4.70
C ALA A 256 -30.93 -12.60 -3.96
N VAL A 257 -29.81 -12.17 -4.54
CA VAL A 257 -28.89 -11.20 -3.94
C VAL A 257 -29.06 -9.83 -4.59
N ARG A 258 -29.20 -8.77 -3.79
CA ARG A 258 -29.30 -7.38 -4.27
C ARG A 258 -28.48 -6.42 -3.43
N PHE A 259 -28.14 -5.25 -3.99
CA PHE A 259 -27.65 -4.14 -3.21
C PHE A 259 -28.85 -3.41 -2.59
N GLY A 260 -28.78 -3.08 -1.30
CA GLY A 260 -29.86 -2.41 -0.59
C GLY A 260 -29.44 -1.88 0.76
N PHE A 261 -30.28 -1.03 1.34
CA PHE A 261 -30.03 -0.42 2.64
C PHE A 261 -30.58 -1.30 3.78
N ARG A 262 -29.75 -1.52 4.80
CA ARG A 262 -30.09 -2.24 6.02
C ARG A 262 -29.43 -1.57 7.22
N LYS A 263 -29.93 -1.89 8.42
CA LYS A 263 -29.30 -1.46 9.68
C LYS A 263 -27.82 -1.85 9.67
N PRO A 264 -26.89 -0.91 9.92
CA PRO A 264 -25.46 -1.20 9.87
C PRO A 264 -25.08 -2.33 10.84
N PRO A 265 -24.10 -3.17 10.49
CA PRO A 265 -23.66 -4.29 11.30
C PRO A 265 -23.26 -3.88 12.73
N LEU A 266 -22.60 -2.73 12.90
CA LEU A 266 -22.20 -2.22 14.22
C LEU A 266 -23.37 -2.03 15.19
N PHE A 267 -24.56 -1.73 14.67
CA PHE A 267 -25.76 -1.48 15.47
C PHE A 267 -26.71 -2.68 15.57
N ARG A 268 -26.30 -3.87 15.10
CA ARG A 268 -27.10 -5.10 15.23
C ARG A 268 -26.61 -5.94 16.41
N GLY A 269 -27.54 -6.41 17.25
CA GLY A 269 -27.25 -7.43 18.24
C GLY A 269 -26.79 -8.73 17.58
N GLY A 270 -25.79 -9.41 18.16
CA GLY A 270 -25.20 -10.63 17.61
C GLY A 270 -24.05 -10.42 16.63
N HIS A 271 -23.41 -9.24 16.65
CA HIS A 271 -22.29 -8.92 15.77
C HIS A 271 -20.94 -9.36 16.38
N PRO A 272 -20.23 -10.36 15.85
CA PRO A 272 -18.79 -10.32 15.94
C PRO A 272 -18.31 -9.44 14.79
N MET A 273 -17.62 -8.34 15.11
CA MET A 273 -16.62 -7.82 14.18
C MET A 273 -15.77 -9.00 13.76
N GLY A 274 -15.81 -9.28 12.45
CA GLY A 274 -15.49 -10.57 11.84
C GLY A 274 -14.35 -11.35 12.49
N ALA A 275 -14.68 -12.21 13.46
CA ALA A 275 -14.03 -13.50 13.58
C ALA A 275 -14.68 -14.41 12.53
N TYR A 276 -14.47 -14.09 11.25
CA TYR A 276 -14.45 -15.13 10.25
C TYR A 276 -13.32 -16.07 10.71
N ARG A 277 -13.66 -17.12 11.48
CA ARG A 277 -12.80 -18.26 11.82
C ARG A 277 -12.55 -19.05 10.54
N GLY A 278 -11.96 -18.38 9.57
CA GLY A 278 -11.44 -18.99 8.37
C GLY A 278 -10.25 -19.83 8.71
N ARG A 279 -9.99 -20.84 7.88
CA ARG A 279 -8.69 -21.50 7.87
C ARG A 279 -7.62 -20.45 7.55
N TYR A 280 -6.76 -20.16 8.52
CA TYR A 280 -5.55 -19.37 8.30
C TYR A 280 -4.63 -20.15 7.35
N SER A 281 -4.01 -19.45 6.40
CA SER A 281 -3.10 -20.08 5.43
C SER A 281 -1.69 -20.32 6.00
N LEU A 282 -1.41 -19.68 7.14
CA LEU A 282 -0.12 -19.67 7.81
C LEU A 282 -0.30 -20.22 9.24
N SER A 283 0.69 -20.97 9.70
CA SER A 283 0.81 -21.33 11.11
C SER A 283 1.21 -20.10 11.92
N LEU A 284 1.00 -20.13 13.25
CA LEU A 284 1.37 -19.01 14.12
C LEU A 284 2.88 -18.72 14.08
N GLY A 285 3.72 -19.75 13.97
CA GLY A 285 5.17 -19.59 13.81
C GLY A 285 5.55 -18.92 12.49
N GLU A 286 4.87 -19.25 11.40
CA GLU A 286 5.09 -18.59 10.09
C GLU A 286 4.60 -17.14 10.09
N ASP A 287 3.49 -16.84 10.79
CA ASP A 287 2.98 -15.47 10.95
C ASP A 287 3.97 -14.59 11.74
N LEU A 288 4.56 -15.12 12.81
CA LEU A 288 5.59 -14.43 13.60
C LEU A 288 6.89 -14.27 12.80
N PHE A 289 7.29 -15.29 12.06
CA PHE A 289 8.45 -15.22 11.16
C PHE A 289 8.25 -14.12 10.10
N MET A 290 7.07 -14.08 9.47
CA MET A 290 6.73 -13.04 8.51
C MET A 290 6.81 -11.64 9.12
N LEU A 291 6.24 -11.45 10.31
CA LEU A 291 6.29 -10.18 11.02
C LEU A 291 7.74 -9.77 11.38
N GLY A 292 8.56 -10.75 11.80
CA GLY A 292 9.96 -10.56 12.14
C GLY A 292 10.82 -10.06 10.98
N PHE A 293 10.48 -10.39 9.73
CA PHE A 293 11.15 -9.85 8.54
C PHE A 293 10.48 -8.61 7.95
N PHE A 294 9.18 -8.44 8.19
CA PHE A 294 8.45 -7.26 7.72
C PHE A 294 8.99 -5.97 8.34
N ILE A 295 9.22 -5.95 9.66
CA ILE A 295 9.67 -4.73 10.38
C ILE A 295 11.07 -4.29 9.90
N PRO A 296 12.11 -5.14 9.90
CA PRO A 296 13.41 -4.77 9.35
C PRO A 296 13.34 -4.39 7.88
N GLY A 297 12.56 -5.13 7.06
CA GLY A 297 12.34 -4.79 5.66
C GLY A 297 11.78 -3.38 5.48
N MET A 298 10.86 -2.96 6.36
CA MET A 298 10.31 -1.61 6.33
C MET A 298 11.36 -0.55 6.63
N LEU A 299 12.26 -0.79 7.60
CA LEU A 299 13.35 0.14 7.92
C LEU A 299 14.37 0.24 6.77
N VAL A 300 14.63 -0.87 6.08
CA VAL A 300 15.55 -0.94 4.94
C VAL A 300 14.97 -0.22 3.71
N TYR A 301 13.73 -0.50 3.33
CA TYR A 301 13.14 0.06 2.12
C TYR A 301 12.62 1.50 2.29
N ARG A 302 12.25 1.92 3.50
CA ARG A 302 11.67 3.24 3.72
C ARG A 302 12.70 4.34 3.46
N GLY A 303 12.47 5.13 2.42
CA GLY A 303 13.36 6.24 2.06
C GLY A 303 14.69 5.78 1.44
N LEU A 304 14.78 4.51 1.02
CA LEU A 304 15.92 4.03 0.27
C LEU A 304 16.08 4.85 -1.02
N TYR A 305 17.31 5.31 -1.27
CA TYR A 305 17.65 6.25 -2.35
C TYR A 305 16.79 7.52 -2.38
N ASP A 306 16.20 7.92 -1.25
CA ASP A 306 15.27 9.06 -1.14
C ASP A 306 14.09 9.04 -2.14
N ALA A 307 13.88 7.89 -2.78
CA ALA A 307 12.97 7.71 -3.89
C ALA A 307 11.81 6.79 -3.53
N ILE A 308 12.01 5.82 -2.62
CA ILE A 308 10.97 4.83 -2.28
C ILE A 308 9.93 5.44 -1.33
N PRO A 309 8.66 5.64 -1.80
CA PRO A 309 7.61 6.16 -0.96
C PRO A 309 7.14 5.12 0.07
N PHE A 310 6.50 5.60 1.13
CA PHE A 310 6.09 4.77 2.25
C PHE A 310 5.21 3.57 1.84
N LEU A 311 4.21 3.76 0.97
CA LEU A 311 3.32 2.67 0.54
C LEU A 311 4.05 1.61 -0.30
N LEU A 312 5.02 2.02 -1.11
CA LEU A 312 5.86 1.08 -1.86
C LEU A 312 6.74 0.29 -0.91
N ALA A 313 7.32 0.93 0.11
CA ALA A 313 8.12 0.25 1.14
C ALA A 313 7.29 -0.82 1.87
N VAL A 314 6.06 -0.50 2.30
CA VAL A 314 5.15 -1.49 2.91
C VAL A 314 4.91 -2.67 1.97
N ALA A 315 4.65 -2.39 0.69
CA ALA A 315 4.39 -3.42 -0.31
C ALA A 315 5.61 -4.32 -0.57
N LEU A 316 6.81 -3.74 -0.71
CA LEU A 316 8.07 -4.46 -0.87
C LEU A 316 8.40 -5.31 0.36
N SER A 317 8.22 -4.77 1.56
CA SER A 317 8.42 -5.51 2.82
C SER A 317 7.48 -6.70 2.94
N LEU A 318 6.20 -6.53 2.59
CA LEU A 318 5.23 -7.62 2.55
C LEU A 318 5.61 -8.72 1.56
N CYS A 319 6.00 -8.33 0.34
CA CYS A 319 6.43 -9.26 -0.69
C CYS A 319 7.68 -10.04 -0.25
N THR A 320 8.68 -9.32 0.27
CA THR A 320 9.95 -9.89 0.74
C THR A 320 9.71 -10.85 1.91
N ALA A 321 8.96 -10.42 2.93
CA ALA A 321 8.63 -11.26 4.09
C ALA A 321 7.86 -12.54 3.67
N TYR A 322 6.94 -12.43 2.72
CA TYR A 322 6.24 -13.61 2.21
C TYR A 322 7.17 -14.58 1.46
N LEU A 323 8.06 -14.06 0.60
CA LEU A 323 9.04 -14.89 -0.10
C LEU A 323 9.97 -15.61 0.88
N LEU A 324 10.35 -14.97 1.99
CA LEU A 324 11.14 -15.58 3.05
C LEU A 324 10.39 -16.69 3.78
N VAL A 325 9.08 -16.52 4.06
CA VAL A 325 8.24 -17.60 4.62
C VAL A 325 8.20 -18.80 3.67
N VAL A 326 8.10 -18.56 2.36
CA VAL A 326 8.10 -19.64 1.36
C VAL A 326 9.48 -20.31 1.30
N GLY A 327 10.57 -19.54 1.36
CA GLY A 327 11.93 -20.07 1.48
C GLY A 327 12.09 -20.95 2.72
N TYR A 328 11.59 -20.49 3.86
CA TYR A 328 11.56 -21.26 5.10
C TYR A 328 10.79 -22.59 4.95
N ARG A 329 9.62 -22.56 4.28
CA ARG A 329 8.87 -23.79 3.92
C ARG A 329 9.67 -24.69 2.98
N LEU A 330 10.38 -24.12 2.00
CA LEU A 330 11.19 -24.88 1.05
C LEU A 330 12.32 -25.64 1.76
N VAL A 331 12.94 -25.04 2.78
CA VAL A 331 13.96 -25.70 3.60
C VAL A 331 13.34 -26.79 4.48
N ARG A 332 12.28 -26.46 5.23
CA ARG A 332 11.74 -27.36 6.27
C ARG A 332 10.82 -28.47 5.78
N GLN A 333 10.03 -28.24 4.74
CA GLN A 333 9.05 -29.21 4.27
C GLN A 333 9.69 -30.17 3.26
N GLY A 334 9.36 -31.46 3.34
CA GLY A 334 9.81 -32.48 2.38
C GLY A 334 9.13 -32.33 1.02
N THR A 335 7.88 -31.85 1.00
CA THR A 335 7.08 -31.58 -0.20
C THR A 335 6.49 -30.18 -0.11
N LEU A 336 6.68 -29.36 -1.15
CA LEU A 336 6.13 -28.01 -1.23
C LEU A 336 5.48 -27.77 -2.58
N ARG A 337 4.18 -27.48 -2.56
CA ARG A 337 3.41 -27.08 -3.74
C ARG A 337 2.93 -25.64 -3.57
N MET A 338 3.31 -24.79 -4.50
CA MET A 338 2.86 -23.40 -4.57
C MET A 338 2.11 -23.17 -5.88
N ARG A 339 0.87 -22.67 -5.81
CA ARG A 339 0.09 -22.26 -7.01
C ARG A 339 -0.02 -23.32 -8.11
N GLY A 340 -0.04 -24.59 -7.73
CA GLY A 340 -0.08 -25.71 -8.66
C GLY A 340 1.29 -26.22 -9.09
N LEU A 341 2.36 -25.41 -8.96
CA LEU A 341 3.75 -25.79 -9.21
C LEU A 341 4.32 -26.54 -8.02
N LEU A 342 5.07 -27.61 -8.31
CA LEU A 342 5.72 -28.44 -7.30
C LEU A 342 7.18 -27.99 -7.21
N LEU A 343 7.52 -27.33 -6.10
CA LEU A 343 8.83 -26.72 -5.87
C LEU A 343 9.82 -27.75 -5.31
N LYS A 344 9.34 -28.65 -4.44
CA LYS A 344 10.16 -29.66 -3.77
C LYS A 344 9.38 -30.95 -3.58
N MET A 345 10.06 -32.08 -3.73
CA MET A 345 9.53 -33.42 -3.46
C MET A 345 10.66 -34.35 -3.06
N ASP A 346 10.43 -35.15 -2.02
CA ASP A 346 11.36 -36.13 -1.48
C ASP A 346 12.77 -35.54 -1.25
N HIS A 347 12.81 -34.35 -0.63
CA HIS A 347 14.01 -33.55 -0.35
C HIS A 347 14.75 -32.96 -1.56
N GLY A 348 14.42 -33.34 -2.80
CA GLY A 348 14.96 -32.76 -4.03
C GLY A 348 14.23 -31.51 -4.51
N LEU A 349 14.98 -30.49 -4.92
CA LEU A 349 14.43 -29.30 -5.59
C LEU A 349 14.08 -29.63 -7.04
N ARG A 350 12.87 -29.25 -7.47
CA ARG A 350 12.48 -29.30 -8.88
C ARG A 350 12.99 -28.05 -9.61
N PRO A 351 12.98 -28.00 -10.96
CA PRO A 351 13.41 -26.81 -11.71
C PRO A 351 12.70 -25.52 -11.27
N ALA A 352 11.40 -25.60 -10.97
CA ALA A 352 10.64 -24.47 -10.41
C ALA A 352 11.11 -24.07 -9.00
N GLY A 353 11.52 -25.04 -8.18
CA GLY A 353 12.13 -24.81 -6.86
C GLY A 353 13.52 -24.20 -6.94
N ILE A 354 14.35 -24.61 -7.90
CA ILE A 354 15.66 -24.03 -8.16
C ILE A 354 15.51 -22.58 -8.63
N GLY A 355 14.62 -22.33 -9.59
CA GLY A 355 14.31 -20.97 -10.06
C GLY A 355 13.80 -20.08 -8.93
N PHE A 356 12.91 -20.61 -8.07
CA PHE A 356 12.45 -19.88 -6.88
C PHE A 356 13.59 -19.61 -5.89
N ALA A 357 14.46 -20.59 -5.61
CA ALA A 357 15.60 -20.41 -4.70
C ALA A 357 16.59 -19.37 -5.23
N GLY A 358 16.86 -19.38 -6.55
CA GLY A 358 17.68 -18.36 -7.20
C GLY A 358 17.06 -16.96 -7.11
N ALA A 359 15.75 -16.83 -7.38
CA ALA A 359 15.04 -15.56 -7.20
C ALA A 359 15.06 -15.08 -5.74
N LEU A 360 14.89 -16.00 -4.77
CA LEU A 360 14.98 -15.69 -3.35
C LEU A 360 16.38 -15.21 -2.96
N LEU A 361 17.43 -15.83 -3.50
CA LEU A 361 18.82 -15.42 -3.28
C LEU A 361 19.06 -13.99 -3.80
N ILE A 362 18.56 -13.67 -5.00
CA ILE A 362 18.64 -12.30 -5.56
C ILE A 362 17.95 -11.30 -4.64
N VAL A 363 16.75 -11.63 -4.15
CA VAL A 363 16.02 -10.76 -3.20
C VAL A 363 16.79 -10.57 -1.89
N LEU A 364 17.43 -11.63 -1.38
CA LEU A 364 18.26 -11.56 -0.16
C LEU A 364 19.52 -10.71 -0.36
N LEU A 365 20.20 -10.87 -1.50
CA LEU A 365 21.36 -10.04 -1.85
C LEU A 365 20.97 -8.57 -1.99
N PHE A 366 19.86 -8.29 -2.67
CA PHE A 366 19.34 -6.93 -2.79
C PHE A 366 18.92 -6.35 -1.44
N LEU A 367 18.28 -7.14 -0.57
CA LEU A 367 17.92 -6.71 0.77
C LEU A 367 19.16 -6.41 1.62
N GLY A 368 20.19 -7.25 1.57
CA GLY A 368 21.45 -7.05 2.27
C GLY A 368 22.20 -5.81 1.79
N HIS A 369 22.28 -5.63 0.47
CA HIS A 369 22.83 -4.42 -0.15
C HIS A 369 22.07 -3.17 0.27
N SER A 370 20.74 -3.20 0.17
CA SER A 370 19.88 -2.08 0.56
C SER A 370 20.02 -1.76 2.06
N ALA A 371 20.12 -2.78 2.91
CA ALA A 371 20.31 -2.62 4.34
C ALA A 371 21.64 -1.94 4.66
N TYR A 372 22.71 -2.32 3.96
CA TYR A 372 24.03 -1.68 4.09
C TYR A 372 23.97 -0.20 3.69
N VAL A 373 23.47 0.11 2.50
CA VAL A 373 23.33 1.49 2.02
C VAL A 373 22.47 2.32 2.98
N GLN A 374 21.35 1.76 3.45
CA GLN A 374 20.43 2.46 4.33
C GLN A 374 21.02 2.70 5.72
N TYR A 375 21.79 1.74 6.25
CA TYR A 375 22.53 1.90 7.50
C TYR A 375 23.51 3.08 7.42
N HIS A 376 24.36 3.09 6.39
CA HIS A 376 25.31 4.18 6.20
C HIS A 376 24.63 5.52 5.97
N THR A 377 23.52 5.54 5.22
CA THR A 377 22.72 6.75 5.01
C THR A 377 22.13 7.29 6.32
N GLN A 378 21.54 6.43 7.15
CA GLN A 378 20.88 6.86 8.39
C GLN A 378 21.88 7.35 9.43
N VAL A 379 23.01 6.65 9.59
CA VAL A 379 24.08 7.09 10.50
C VAL A 379 24.69 8.39 10.01
N GLY A 380 25.00 8.51 8.71
CA GLY A 380 25.50 9.75 8.11
C GLY A 380 24.55 10.93 8.35
N ARG A 381 23.24 10.74 8.20
CA ARG A 381 22.23 11.78 8.50
C ARG A 381 22.14 12.18 9.96
N GLN A 382 22.27 11.22 10.87
CA GLN A 382 22.24 11.53 12.30
C GLN A 382 23.43 12.41 12.69
N LEU A 383 24.62 12.06 12.19
CA LEU A 383 25.85 12.83 12.43
C LEU A 383 25.84 14.17 11.70
N PHE A 384 25.33 14.21 10.48
CA PHE A 384 25.14 15.47 9.75
C PHE A 384 24.30 16.47 10.57
N ARG A 385 23.22 15.99 11.20
CA ARG A 385 22.36 16.82 12.03
C ARG A 385 23.03 17.27 13.33
N SER A 386 23.87 16.45 13.96
CA SER A 386 24.60 16.87 15.16
C SER A 386 25.62 17.97 14.82
N VAL A 387 26.38 17.78 13.72
CA VAL A 387 27.33 18.78 13.22
C VAL A 387 26.60 20.07 12.83
N ALA A 388 25.47 19.98 12.14
CA ALA A 388 24.69 21.15 11.73
C ALA A 388 24.10 21.97 12.89
N VAL A 389 23.91 21.38 14.07
CA VAL A 389 23.40 22.07 15.28
C VAL A 389 24.55 22.69 16.10
N GLY A 390 25.80 22.55 15.65
CA GLY A 390 26.97 23.16 16.27
C GLY A 390 27.73 22.27 17.25
N ASP A 391 27.40 20.97 17.32
CA ASP A 391 28.19 19.97 18.06
C ASP A 391 29.30 19.44 17.14
N VAL A 392 30.26 20.32 16.83
CA VAL A 392 31.34 20.06 15.86
C VAL A 392 32.53 19.43 16.59
N ASP A 393 32.47 18.12 16.75
CA ASP A 393 33.64 17.31 17.05
C ASP A 393 34.28 16.84 15.73
N ASP A 394 35.58 17.08 15.54
CA ASP A 394 36.35 16.69 14.34
C ASP A 394 36.17 15.19 14.03
N GLY A 395 36.07 14.36 15.06
CA GLY A 395 35.81 12.92 14.92
C GLY A 395 34.43 12.64 14.31
N SER A 396 33.41 13.39 14.72
CA SER A 396 32.03 13.24 14.23
C SER A 396 31.87 13.72 12.79
N LEU A 397 32.57 14.78 12.40
CA LEU A 397 32.60 15.30 11.03
C LEU A 397 33.20 14.28 10.05
N GLU A 398 34.39 13.76 10.36
CA GLU A 398 35.08 12.78 9.52
C GLU A 398 34.31 11.45 9.44
N LEU A 399 33.67 11.05 10.54
CA LEU A 399 32.82 9.86 10.56
C LEU A 399 31.57 10.07 9.69
N ALA A 400 30.95 11.25 9.71
CA ALA A 400 29.82 11.58 8.83
C ALA A 400 30.20 11.48 7.35
N ILE A 401 31.34 12.07 6.96
CA ILE A 401 31.88 12.01 5.59
C ILE A 401 32.03 10.55 5.13
N ARG A 402 32.71 9.71 5.93
CA ARG A 402 32.92 8.29 5.61
C ARG A 402 31.62 7.53 5.41
N HIS A 403 30.61 7.77 6.24
CA HIS A 403 29.31 7.12 6.09
C HIS A 403 28.61 7.54 4.78
N TYR A 404 28.66 8.81 4.39
CA TYR A 404 28.10 9.25 3.11
C TYR A 404 28.89 8.72 1.90
N GLU A 405 30.23 8.74 1.94
CA GLU A 405 31.07 8.17 0.89
C GLU A 405 30.78 6.67 0.70
N GLN A 406 30.63 5.91 1.78
CA GLN A 406 30.27 4.49 1.71
C GLN A 406 28.85 4.29 1.15
N ALA A 407 27.88 5.13 1.55
CA ALA A 407 26.53 5.05 1.02
C ALA A 407 26.46 5.38 -0.49
N LEU A 408 27.26 6.34 -0.97
CA LEU A 408 27.28 6.76 -2.38
C LEU A 408 28.08 5.79 -3.26
N SER A 409 29.24 5.30 -2.78
CA SER A 409 30.09 4.37 -3.55
C SER A 409 29.46 2.99 -3.72
N THR A 410 28.71 2.52 -2.71
CA THR A 410 28.03 1.22 -2.79
C THR A 410 26.61 1.33 -3.31
N GLY A 411 25.99 2.52 -3.30
CA GLY A 411 24.62 2.74 -3.78
C GLY A 411 24.44 2.44 -5.27
N LEU A 412 23.30 1.84 -5.63
CA LEU A 412 22.93 1.63 -7.04
C LEU A 412 22.43 2.92 -7.73
N LEU A 413 22.02 3.90 -6.93
CA LEU A 413 21.53 5.20 -7.37
C LEU A 413 22.19 6.26 -6.52
N THR A 414 22.76 7.28 -7.17
CA THR A 414 23.18 8.51 -6.50
C THR A 414 22.01 9.47 -6.41
N THR A 415 21.91 10.20 -5.30
CA THR A 415 20.86 11.20 -5.10
C THR A 415 21.50 12.56 -4.88
N VAL A 416 20.94 13.56 -5.55
CA VAL A 416 21.45 14.94 -5.52
C VAL A 416 21.52 15.47 -4.08
N ASP A 417 20.49 15.21 -3.27
CA ASP A 417 20.45 15.65 -1.88
C ASP A 417 21.63 15.10 -1.06
N ARG A 418 22.04 13.85 -1.28
CA ARG A 418 23.17 13.24 -0.56
C ARG A 418 24.51 13.80 -1.02
N GLU A 419 24.64 14.07 -2.32
CA GLU A 419 25.82 14.74 -2.86
C GLU A 419 25.95 16.16 -2.29
N GLN A 420 24.83 16.86 -2.13
CA GLN A 420 24.79 18.18 -1.48
C GLN A 420 25.12 18.11 0.01
N GLU A 421 24.55 17.15 0.75
CA GLU A 421 24.87 16.92 2.17
C GLU A 421 26.37 16.62 2.33
N LEU A 422 26.93 15.72 1.52
CA LEU A 422 28.36 15.41 1.54
C LEU A 422 29.23 16.61 1.17
N ALA A 423 28.88 17.36 0.13
CA ALA A 423 29.59 18.57 -0.26
C ALA A 423 29.61 19.60 0.87
N SER A 424 28.50 19.77 1.58
CA SER A 424 28.43 20.68 2.72
C SER A 424 29.31 20.25 3.90
N LEU A 425 29.49 18.94 4.12
CA LEU A 425 30.45 18.44 5.11
C LEU A 425 31.90 18.70 4.70
N TYR A 426 32.25 18.56 3.42
CA TYR A 426 33.59 18.91 2.95
C TYR A 426 33.89 20.41 3.09
N LEU A 427 32.90 21.26 2.80
CA LEU A 427 33.03 22.71 3.00
C LEU A 427 33.25 23.05 4.48
N LEU A 428 32.55 22.40 5.40
CA LEU A 428 32.77 22.57 6.83
C LEU A 428 34.18 22.13 7.25
N ARG A 429 34.67 21.02 6.70
CA ARG A 429 36.04 20.54 6.96
C ARG A 429 37.11 21.55 6.51
N GLU A 430 36.92 22.20 5.36
CA GLU A 430 37.84 23.23 4.87
C GLU A 430 37.83 24.51 5.73
N ILE A 431 36.70 24.83 6.38
CA ILE A 431 36.58 25.99 7.27
C ILE A 431 37.31 25.74 8.60
N ASP A 432 37.17 24.56 9.20
CA ASP A 432 37.81 24.22 10.49
C ASP A 432 39.31 23.91 10.36
N HIS A 433 39.72 23.31 9.23
CA HIS A 433 41.12 23.02 8.93
C HIS A 433 41.51 23.65 7.59
N PRO A 434 41.75 24.97 7.53
CA PRO A 434 42.23 25.60 6.32
C PRO A 434 43.57 24.94 5.95
N ARG A 435 43.62 24.29 4.79
CA ARG A 435 44.89 23.80 4.25
C ARG A 435 45.81 25.01 4.12
N ASN A 436 46.85 25.02 4.94
CA ASN A 436 47.89 26.02 4.90
C ASN A 436 48.82 25.66 3.74
N ASP A 437 48.28 25.68 2.52
CA ASP A 437 49.04 25.50 1.29
C ASP A 437 49.61 26.87 0.90
N TYR A 438 50.75 27.21 1.51
CA TYR A 438 51.68 28.25 1.06
C TYR A 438 53.01 27.63 0.64
#